data_AF-A0A6I4SU14-F1
#
_entry.id   AF-A0A6I4SU14-F1
#
_cell.length_a   1.000
_cell.length_b   1.000
_cell.length_c   1.000
_cell.angle_alpha   90.00
_cell.angle_beta   90.00
_cell.angle_gamma   90.00
#
_symmetry.space_group_name_H-M   'P 1'
#
loop_
_entity.id
_entity.type
_entity.pdbx_description
1 polymer ?
#
loop_
_entity_poly.entity_id
_entity_poly.type
_entity_poly.pdbx_seq_one_letter_code
_entity_poly.pdbx_strand_id
1 'polypeptide(L)'
;MGKYIGALLTFAGLILGGCAHTPDVTVGYYLPKSDVSFKVIRTVACDKDSNPIVATAVTPTVKHTADMSSRKTVALSGLRGALSDTDVKFEFFEDGRLSGLNANSTGQGEAILKTVMTIASTVLGTDAGTGKYPKECGEINSVGGGKPLTLTYEGSVDLTKSSTDAQVLGPDPTSAYYATKFHEIVGNVCAFVTGSESPQAPAEFQSRSGNVLLDLRQPGTVSIKLSAGPADDCKGNEIWNSQVTVAQFGTPYQLPIPAAAVFGKQQFAISIAESGALKSVQYVSNTGAGQVLNLGNETLAALQGDTTVQKLAEVRAEADLIAQQQRLVGCLADPTTCK
;
A
#
# COMPACT_ATOMS: atom_id res chain seq x y z
N MET A 1 -86.38 -7.17 5.74
CA MET A 1 -85.30 -7.64 6.63
C MET A 1 -84.64 -8.84 5.97
N GLY A 2 -83.58 -8.60 5.20
CA GLY A 2 -82.87 -9.64 4.43
C GLY A 2 -81.43 -9.78 4.91
N LYS A 3 -81.05 -11.00 5.30
CA LYS A 3 -79.72 -11.39 5.79
C LYS A 3 -78.73 -11.47 4.63
N TYR A 4 -77.57 -10.83 4.73
CA TYR A 4 -76.42 -11.08 3.85
C TYR A 4 -75.45 -12.06 4.52
N ILE A 5 -75.21 -13.17 3.83
CA ILE A 5 -74.30 -14.25 4.21
C ILE A 5 -72.91 -13.87 3.69
N GLY A 6 -71.94 -13.72 4.60
CA GLY A 6 -70.53 -13.50 4.27
C GLY A 6 -69.84 -14.81 3.89
N ALA A 7 -69.32 -14.87 2.66
CA ALA A 7 -68.46 -15.95 2.20
C ALA A 7 -67.00 -15.57 2.47
N LEU A 8 -66.38 -16.21 3.47
CA LEU A 8 -64.96 -16.11 3.77
C LEU A 8 -64.20 -17.04 2.80
N LEU A 9 -63.50 -16.47 1.82
CA LEU A 9 -62.69 -17.21 0.85
C LEU A 9 -61.29 -17.45 1.43
N THR A 10 -61.04 -18.63 1.99
CA THR A 10 -59.75 -19.04 2.54
C THR A 10 -58.78 -19.37 1.39
N PHE A 11 -57.93 -18.42 1.01
CA PHE A 11 -56.85 -18.63 0.05
C PHE A 11 -55.71 -19.40 0.74
N ALA A 12 -55.71 -20.74 0.59
CA ALA A 12 -54.59 -21.58 0.99
C ALA A 12 -53.41 -21.34 0.03
N GLY A 13 -52.60 -20.32 0.34
CA GLY A 13 -51.35 -20.04 -0.35
C GLY A 13 -50.35 -21.15 -0.11
N LEU A 14 -50.17 -22.02 -1.10
CA LEU A 14 -49.14 -23.05 -1.15
C LEU A 14 -47.79 -22.34 -1.32
N ILE A 15 -47.21 -21.88 -0.20
CA ILE A 15 -45.86 -21.32 -0.16
C ILE A 15 -44.92 -22.49 -0.44
N LEU A 16 -44.57 -22.66 -1.73
CA LEU A 16 -43.44 -23.47 -2.16
C LEU A 16 -42.18 -22.84 -1.56
N GLY A 17 -41.85 -23.26 -0.34
CA GLY A 17 -40.60 -22.93 0.31
C GLY A 17 -39.46 -23.55 -0.49
N GLY A 18 -38.98 -22.84 -1.49
CA GLY A 18 -37.71 -23.16 -2.12
C GLY A 18 -36.63 -22.94 -1.08
N CYS A 19 -36.07 -24.02 -0.54
CA CYS A 19 -34.86 -23.96 0.27
C CYS A 19 -33.79 -23.26 -0.57
N ALA A 20 -33.41 -22.04 -0.19
CA ALA A 20 -32.39 -21.28 -0.88
C ALA A 20 -31.04 -21.98 -0.65
N HIS A 21 -30.66 -22.87 -1.56
CA HIS A 21 -29.40 -23.58 -1.47
C HIS A 21 -28.27 -22.68 -1.95
N THR A 22 -27.22 -22.52 -1.14
CA THR A 22 -25.98 -21.86 -1.61
C THR A 22 -25.48 -22.62 -2.84
N PRO A 23 -25.26 -22.00 -4.00
CA PRO A 23 -24.85 -22.72 -5.20
C PRO A 23 -23.44 -23.32 -5.04
N ASP A 24 -23.14 -24.41 -5.75
CA ASP A 24 -21.79 -25.02 -5.72
C ASP A 24 -20.87 -24.23 -6.65
N VAL A 25 -20.31 -23.15 -6.10
CA VAL A 25 -19.47 -22.21 -6.84
C VAL A 25 -18.08 -22.20 -6.23
N THR A 26 -17.09 -22.07 -7.10
CA THR A 26 -15.71 -21.79 -6.71
C THR A 26 -15.41 -20.32 -6.98
N VAL A 27 -15.03 -19.58 -5.96
CA VAL A 27 -14.64 -18.18 -6.07
C VAL A 27 -13.14 -18.09 -6.25
N GLY A 28 -12.68 -17.44 -7.32
CA GLY A 28 -11.25 -17.23 -7.58
C GLY A 28 -10.79 -15.85 -7.15
N TYR A 29 -9.54 -15.72 -6.70
CA TYR A 29 -8.90 -14.44 -6.37
C TYR A 29 -7.39 -14.51 -6.65
N TYR A 30 -6.70 -13.38 -6.61
CA TYR A 30 -5.25 -13.30 -6.82
C TYR A 30 -4.51 -12.86 -5.55
N LEU A 31 -3.29 -13.36 -5.36
CA LEU A 31 -2.36 -12.82 -4.36
C LEU A 31 -1.77 -11.47 -4.83
N PRO A 32 -1.32 -10.60 -3.92
CA PRO A 32 -0.72 -9.33 -4.31
C PRO A 32 0.73 -9.47 -4.80
N LYS A 33 1.09 -8.56 -5.70
CA LYS A 33 2.44 -8.23 -6.13
C LYS A 33 2.66 -6.72 -5.92
N SER A 34 3.88 -6.32 -5.59
CA SER A 34 4.25 -4.91 -5.46
C SER A 34 5.17 -4.47 -6.59
N ASP A 35 4.91 -3.29 -7.12
CA ASP A 35 5.83 -2.52 -7.94
C ASP A 35 6.31 -1.32 -7.11
N VAL A 36 7.63 -1.11 -7.03
CA VAL A 36 8.22 -0.01 -6.26
C VAL A 36 8.80 0.98 -7.26
N SER A 37 8.47 2.25 -7.09
CA SER A 37 9.10 3.34 -7.80
C SER A 37 9.55 4.44 -6.85
N PHE A 38 10.46 5.27 -7.30
CA PHE A 38 10.97 6.40 -6.53
C PHE A 38 10.81 7.67 -7.34
N LYS A 39 10.44 8.73 -6.64
CA LYS A 39 10.61 10.11 -7.11
C LYS A 39 11.68 10.77 -6.25
N VAL A 40 12.75 11.23 -6.88
CA VAL A 40 13.89 11.86 -6.22
C VAL A 40 13.99 13.30 -6.71
N ILE A 41 13.84 14.25 -5.80
CA ILE A 41 13.90 15.67 -6.10
C ILE A 41 15.23 16.19 -5.59
N ARG A 42 16.06 16.72 -6.48
CA ARG A 42 17.37 17.28 -6.17
C ARG A 42 17.37 18.76 -6.47
N THR A 43 17.54 19.55 -5.42
CA THR A 43 17.61 21.01 -5.54
C THR A 43 19.05 21.45 -5.39
N VAL A 44 19.59 22.10 -6.42
CA VAL A 44 20.95 22.61 -6.46
C VAL A 44 20.95 24.14 -6.42
N ALA A 45 21.81 24.69 -5.58
CA ALA A 45 22.20 26.11 -5.62
C ALA A 45 23.72 26.20 -5.49
N CYS A 46 24.26 27.42 -5.62
CA CYS A 46 25.67 27.67 -5.36
C CYS A 46 25.84 28.71 -4.28
N ASP A 47 26.82 28.48 -3.41
CA ASP A 47 27.25 29.48 -2.44
C ASP A 47 28.07 30.62 -3.10
N LYS A 48 28.48 31.59 -2.28
CA LYS A 48 29.30 32.74 -2.72
C LYS A 48 30.68 32.34 -3.23
N ASP A 49 31.18 31.17 -2.85
CA ASP A 49 32.48 30.62 -3.23
C ASP A 49 32.44 29.78 -4.51
N SER A 50 31.25 29.67 -5.14
CA SER A 50 30.97 28.82 -6.28
C SER A 50 31.08 27.32 -5.98
N ASN A 51 30.73 26.92 -4.75
CA ASN A 51 30.53 25.52 -4.40
C ASN A 51 29.05 25.16 -4.56
N PRO A 52 28.72 24.06 -5.25
CA PRO A 52 27.34 23.61 -5.36
C PRO A 52 26.87 22.98 -4.04
N ILE A 53 25.66 23.34 -3.63
CA ILE A 53 24.93 22.76 -2.50
C ILE A 53 23.75 22.00 -3.09
N VAL A 54 23.65 20.70 -2.82
CA VAL A 54 22.57 19.84 -3.32
C VAL A 54 21.77 19.30 -2.14
N ALA A 55 20.48 19.64 -2.05
CA ALA A 55 19.54 18.94 -1.17
C ALA A 55 18.72 17.93 -1.95
N THR A 56 18.36 16.83 -1.29
CA THR A 56 17.65 15.71 -1.91
C THR A 56 16.41 15.33 -1.10
N ALA A 57 15.24 15.27 -1.73
CA ALA A 57 14.04 14.59 -1.21
C ALA A 57 13.87 13.27 -1.95
N VAL A 58 13.42 12.25 -1.22
CA VAL A 58 13.08 10.95 -1.78
C VAL A 58 11.68 10.58 -1.34
N THR A 59 10.82 10.26 -2.31
CA THR A 59 9.46 9.80 -2.10
C THR A 59 9.31 8.41 -2.74
N PRO A 60 9.35 7.33 -1.94
CA PRO A 60 9.03 6.00 -2.44
C PRO A 60 7.52 5.89 -2.72
N THR A 61 7.16 5.22 -3.81
CA THR A 61 5.78 4.84 -4.13
C THR A 61 5.73 3.33 -4.27
N VAL A 62 4.84 2.68 -3.52
CA VAL A 62 4.60 1.23 -3.63
C VAL A 62 3.19 1.03 -4.17
N LYS A 63 3.10 0.49 -5.39
CA LYS A 63 1.83 0.11 -6.00
C LYS A 63 1.62 -1.38 -5.81
N HIS A 64 0.47 -1.77 -5.26
CA HIS A 64 0.11 -3.17 -5.15
C HIS A 64 -0.89 -3.55 -6.26
N THR A 65 -0.64 -4.66 -6.94
CA THR A 65 -1.46 -5.18 -8.03
C THR A 65 -1.70 -6.69 -7.88
N ALA A 66 -2.68 -7.23 -8.61
CA ALA A 66 -2.92 -8.67 -8.68
C ALA A 66 -1.75 -9.42 -9.36
N ASP A 67 -1.22 -10.44 -8.70
CA ASP A 67 -0.30 -11.41 -9.29
C ASP A 67 -1.09 -12.40 -10.15
N MET A 68 -1.25 -12.09 -11.43
CA MET A 68 -2.00 -12.91 -12.39
C MET A 68 -1.46 -14.35 -12.54
N SER A 69 -0.23 -14.60 -12.10
CA SER A 69 0.36 -15.95 -12.09
C SER A 69 -0.02 -16.79 -10.87
N SER A 70 -0.56 -16.15 -9.81
CA SER A 70 -0.87 -16.78 -8.52
C SER A 70 -2.37 -16.74 -8.20
N ARG A 71 -3.18 -17.32 -9.09
CA ARG A 71 -4.62 -17.46 -8.88
C ARG A 71 -4.91 -18.50 -7.80
N LYS A 72 -5.76 -18.14 -6.85
CA LYS A 72 -6.26 -18.95 -5.74
C LYS A 72 -7.77 -19.14 -5.83
N THR A 73 -8.28 -20.16 -5.16
CA THR A 73 -9.71 -20.52 -5.25
C THR A 73 -10.26 -20.97 -3.90
N VAL A 74 -11.48 -20.59 -3.60
CA VAL A 74 -12.26 -21.02 -2.44
C VAL A 74 -13.53 -21.73 -2.93
N ALA A 75 -13.69 -23.00 -2.56
CA ALA A 75 -14.92 -23.74 -2.85
C ALA A 75 -15.99 -23.44 -1.78
N LEU A 76 -17.11 -22.84 -2.17
CA LEU A 76 -18.18 -22.48 -1.23
C LEU A 76 -18.91 -23.70 -0.67
N SER A 77 -18.87 -24.83 -1.38
CA SER A 77 -19.41 -26.10 -0.89
C SER A 77 -18.79 -26.55 0.42
N GLY A 78 -17.51 -26.24 0.67
CA GLY A 78 -16.84 -26.55 1.94
C GLY A 78 -17.28 -25.66 3.11
N LEU A 79 -17.95 -24.54 2.85
CA LEU A 79 -18.49 -23.64 3.88
C LEU A 79 -19.91 -24.03 4.32
N ARG A 80 -20.55 -24.97 3.61
CA ARG A 80 -21.90 -25.43 3.94
C ARG A 80 -21.90 -26.23 5.25
N GLY A 81 -22.72 -25.81 6.21
CA GLY A 81 -23.14 -26.67 7.31
C GLY A 81 -24.30 -27.57 6.90
N ALA A 82 -24.49 -28.69 7.59
CA ALA A 82 -25.58 -29.61 7.30
C ALA A 82 -26.97 -29.00 7.52
N LEU A 83 -27.09 -27.97 8.38
CA LEU A 83 -28.35 -27.37 8.83
C LEU A 83 -28.31 -25.84 8.94
N SER A 84 -27.28 -25.17 8.41
CA SER A 84 -27.06 -23.73 8.62
C SER A 84 -27.02 -22.95 7.30
N ASP A 85 -27.81 -21.88 7.23
CA ASP A 85 -27.68 -20.88 6.17
C ASP A 85 -26.45 -20.01 6.43
N THR A 86 -25.45 -20.16 5.56
CA THR A 86 -24.21 -19.37 5.62
C THR A 86 -24.27 -18.29 4.57
N ASP A 87 -24.27 -17.04 5.01
CA ASP A 87 -24.10 -15.87 4.17
C ASP A 87 -22.61 -15.61 3.99
N VAL A 88 -22.12 -15.66 2.76
CA VAL A 88 -20.70 -15.48 2.45
C VAL A 88 -20.55 -14.31 1.48
N LYS A 89 -19.89 -13.26 1.95
CA LYS A 89 -19.56 -12.08 1.16
C LYS A 89 -18.04 -12.01 0.96
N PHE A 90 -17.62 -12.10 -0.30
CA PHE A 90 -16.26 -11.77 -0.71
C PHE A 90 -16.20 -10.30 -1.12
N GLU A 91 -15.18 -9.60 -0.67
CA GLU A 91 -14.87 -8.24 -1.08
C GLU A 91 -13.55 -8.27 -1.84
N PHE A 92 -13.52 -7.61 -2.98
CA PHE A 92 -12.35 -7.56 -3.86
C PHE A 92 -11.91 -6.12 -4.08
N PHE A 93 -10.61 -5.96 -4.30
CA PHE A 93 -10.08 -4.78 -4.98
C PHE A 93 -10.48 -4.82 -6.47
N GLU A 94 -10.37 -3.68 -7.15
CA GLU A 94 -10.73 -3.57 -8.58
C GLU A 94 -9.95 -4.52 -9.49
N ASP A 95 -8.77 -4.97 -9.07
CA ASP A 95 -7.90 -5.90 -9.80
C ASP A 95 -8.13 -7.39 -9.47
N GLY A 96 -9.13 -7.73 -8.66
CA GLY A 96 -9.49 -9.11 -8.32
C GLY A 96 -8.68 -9.74 -7.16
N ARG A 97 -7.87 -8.95 -6.45
CA ARG A 97 -7.33 -9.35 -5.15
C ARG A 97 -8.40 -9.35 -4.07
N LEU A 98 -8.26 -10.21 -3.08
CA LEU A 98 -9.18 -10.27 -1.94
C LEU A 98 -8.90 -9.09 -0.98
N SER A 99 -9.91 -8.26 -0.70
CA SER A 99 -9.84 -7.19 0.31
C SER A 99 -10.51 -7.58 1.62
N GLY A 100 -11.47 -8.49 1.58
CA GLY A 100 -12.15 -9.00 2.75
C GLY A 100 -12.99 -10.24 2.46
N LEU A 101 -13.32 -10.96 3.52
CA LEU A 101 -14.26 -12.07 3.48
C LEU A 101 -15.05 -12.02 4.77
N ASN A 102 -16.38 -11.97 4.66
CA ASN A 102 -17.28 -12.04 5.79
C ASN A 102 -18.23 -13.21 5.57
N ALA A 103 -18.13 -14.20 6.45
CA ALA A 103 -18.99 -15.37 6.50
C ALA A 103 -19.79 -15.34 7.80
N ASN A 104 -21.11 -15.46 7.72
CA ASN A 104 -22.02 -15.12 8.81
C ASN A 104 -23.30 -15.96 8.75
N SER A 105 -24.09 -15.86 9.81
CA SER A 105 -25.55 -16.06 9.74
C SER A 105 -26.17 -14.83 10.43
N THR A 106 -26.76 -13.94 9.64
CA THR A 106 -26.41 -12.50 9.64
C THR A 106 -27.09 -11.63 10.72
N GLY A 107 -26.66 -10.36 10.90
CA GLY A 107 -27.24 -9.37 11.82
C GLY A 107 -26.19 -8.69 12.74
N GLN A 108 -26.40 -7.42 13.08
CA GLN A 108 -25.42 -6.47 13.65
C GLN A 108 -26.05 -5.47 14.64
N GLY A 109 -25.22 -4.62 15.27
CA GLY A 109 -25.62 -3.48 16.11
C GLY A 109 -24.46 -2.53 16.49
N GLU A 110 -23.49 -2.33 15.60
CA GLU A 110 -22.11 -1.93 15.95
C GLU A 110 -21.61 -0.66 15.23
N ALA A 111 -20.68 0.08 15.85
CA ALA A 111 -20.07 1.35 15.39
C ALA A 111 -18.83 1.73 16.25
N ILE A 112 -17.80 2.48 15.81
CA ILE A 112 -17.19 2.68 14.46
C ILE A 112 -15.80 3.40 14.57
N LEU A 113 -14.78 3.00 13.78
CA LEU A 113 -13.37 3.46 13.94
C LEU A 113 -12.56 3.54 12.62
N LYS A 114 -11.45 4.32 12.60
CA LYS A 114 -10.42 4.39 11.52
C LYS A 114 -9.06 4.92 12.06
N THR A 115 -8.01 4.97 11.22
CA THR A 115 -6.59 5.21 11.63
C THR A 115 -5.78 6.08 10.64
N VAL A 116 -4.58 6.55 11.05
CA VAL A 116 -3.70 7.53 10.35
C VAL A 116 -2.21 7.15 10.50
N MET A 117 -1.30 7.65 9.64
CA MET A 117 0.17 7.38 9.64
C MET A 117 1.03 8.64 9.34
N THR A 118 2.36 8.49 9.23
CA THR A 118 3.39 9.59 9.31
C THR A 118 4.51 9.46 8.27
N ILE A 119 5.21 10.55 7.90
CA ILE A 119 6.26 10.65 6.85
C ILE A 119 7.49 11.45 7.37
N ALA A 120 8.70 11.28 6.79
CA ALA A 120 9.95 11.99 7.13
C ALA A 120 10.90 12.21 5.91
N SER A 121 11.97 13.01 6.05
CA SER A 121 12.92 13.40 4.97
C SER A 121 14.33 13.78 5.49
N THR A 122 15.32 14.05 4.61
CA THR A 122 16.74 14.31 4.97
C THR A 122 17.38 15.47 4.20
N VAL A 123 18.32 16.17 4.85
CA VAL A 123 19.16 17.22 4.25
C VAL A 123 20.60 16.75 4.39
N LEU A 124 21.16 16.28 3.29
CA LEU A 124 22.57 15.91 3.24
C LEU A 124 23.31 17.10 2.67
N GLY A 125 24.12 17.78 3.50
CA GLY A 125 25.15 18.68 2.97
C GLY A 125 26.15 17.80 2.23
N THR A 126 26.08 17.76 0.90
CA THR A 126 26.97 16.89 0.14
C THR A 126 28.37 17.48 0.11
N ASP A 127 29.34 16.61 0.38
CA ASP A 127 30.74 16.66 -0.04
C ASP A 127 30.86 16.86 -1.56
N ALA A 128 30.45 18.02 -2.07
CA ALA A 128 31.00 18.50 -3.33
C ALA A 128 32.51 18.53 -3.10
N GLY A 129 33.25 17.69 -3.82
CA GLY A 129 34.70 17.68 -3.76
C GLY A 129 35.21 19.12 -3.79
N THR A 130 36.32 19.40 -3.14
CA THR A 130 36.87 20.76 -2.91
C THR A 130 37.14 21.61 -4.17
N GLY A 131 36.71 21.17 -5.35
CA GLY A 131 36.67 21.94 -6.58
C GLY A 131 35.58 23.02 -6.56
N LYS A 132 35.95 24.22 -6.98
CA LYS A 132 35.02 25.30 -7.29
C LYS A 132 34.44 25.08 -8.69
N TYR A 133 33.14 25.34 -8.86
CA TYR A 133 32.41 25.15 -10.13
C TYR A 133 31.84 26.49 -10.65
N PRO A 134 32.67 27.52 -10.89
CA PRO A 134 32.19 28.87 -11.19
C PRO A 134 31.36 28.96 -12.47
N LYS A 135 31.68 28.14 -13.49
CA LYS A 135 30.96 28.14 -14.76
C LYS A 135 29.55 27.57 -14.57
N GLU A 136 29.47 26.39 -13.97
CA GLU A 136 28.22 25.68 -13.72
C GLU A 136 27.35 26.47 -12.74
N CYS A 137 27.95 27.07 -11.71
CA CYS A 137 27.25 27.94 -10.77
C CYS A 137 26.68 29.21 -11.43
N GLY A 138 27.43 29.82 -12.35
CA GLY A 138 26.93 30.95 -13.15
C GLY A 138 25.72 30.55 -13.99
N GLU A 139 25.74 29.35 -14.57
CA GLU A 139 24.62 28.83 -15.36
C GLU A 139 23.42 28.43 -14.51
N ILE A 140 23.62 27.75 -13.37
CA ILE A 140 22.55 27.40 -12.41
C ILE A 140 21.85 28.68 -11.94
N ASN A 141 22.61 29.70 -11.55
CA ASN A 141 22.06 30.99 -11.14
C ASN A 141 21.32 31.70 -12.28
N SER A 142 21.85 31.65 -13.50
CA SER A 142 21.20 32.26 -14.68
C SER A 142 19.87 31.58 -15.01
N VAL A 143 19.86 30.25 -15.09
CA VAL A 143 18.66 29.45 -15.37
C VAL A 143 17.62 29.58 -14.28
N GLY A 144 18.05 29.56 -13.00
CA GLY A 144 17.16 29.69 -11.86
C GLY A 144 16.69 31.12 -11.58
N GLY A 145 17.20 32.13 -12.31
CA GLY A 145 16.92 33.54 -12.02
C GLY A 145 17.35 33.93 -10.61
N GLY A 146 18.50 33.41 -10.15
CA GLY A 146 19.03 33.56 -8.79
C GLY A 146 18.36 32.66 -7.75
N LYS A 147 17.44 31.77 -8.15
CA LYS A 147 16.84 30.77 -7.27
C LYS A 147 17.51 29.40 -7.45
N PRO A 148 17.41 28.51 -6.45
CA PRO A 148 17.84 27.12 -6.61
C PRO A 148 17.13 26.44 -7.79
N LEU A 149 17.88 25.64 -8.54
CA LEU A 149 17.37 24.81 -9.62
C LEU A 149 16.94 23.45 -9.07
N THR A 150 15.71 23.04 -9.36
CA THR A 150 15.18 21.74 -8.92
C THR A 150 15.14 20.77 -10.11
N LEU A 151 15.69 19.58 -9.91
CA LEU A 151 15.68 18.47 -10.85
C LEU A 151 14.91 17.29 -10.25
N THR A 152 14.07 16.66 -11.04
CA THR A 152 13.29 15.48 -10.63
C THR A 152 13.82 14.26 -11.38
N TYR A 153 13.98 13.17 -10.65
CA TYR A 153 14.32 11.85 -11.18
C TYR A 153 13.23 10.88 -10.78
N GLU A 154 12.87 9.99 -11.69
CA GLU A 154 11.86 8.98 -11.45
C GLU A 154 12.23 7.65 -12.12
N GLY A 155 11.80 6.56 -11.48
CA GLY A 155 11.98 5.24 -12.06
C GLY A 155 11.44 4.14 -11.16
N SER A 156 11.10 3.03 -11.80
CA SER A 156 10.73 1.80 -11.12
C SER A 156 11.98 1.00 -10.76
N VAL A 157 11.93 0.29 -9.63
CA VAL A 157 13.00 -0.58 -9.16
C VAL A 157 12.56 -2.03 -9.36
N ASP A 158 13.33 -2.75 -10.18
CA ASP A 158 13.26 -4.19 -10.31
C ASP A 158 13.79 -4.85 -9.03
N LEU A 159 12.86 -5.39 -8.25
CA LEU A 159 13.16 -6.02 -6.97
C LEU A 159 13.89 -7.36 -7.11
N THR A 160 14.01 -7.91 -8.32
CA THR A 160 14.75 -9.16 -8.56
C THR A 160 16.26 -8.95 -8.71
N LYS A 161 16.70 -7.70 -8.86
CA LYS A 161 18.11 -7.33 -8.99
C LYS A 161 18.84 -7.41 -7.65
N SER A 162 20.13 -7.68 -7.71
CA SER A 162 20.99 -7.80 -6.52
C SER A 162 21.49 -6.43 -6.05
N SER A 163 22.15 -6.41 -4.89
CA SER A 163 22.74 -5.20 -4.30
C SER A 163 23.92 -4.63 -5.10
N THR A 164 24.46 -5.39 -6.05
CA THR A 164 25.53 -4.94 -6.96
C THR A 164 25.00 -4.41 -8.29
N ASP A 165 23.74 -4.67 -8.61
CA ASP A 165 23.12 -4.25 -9.87
C ASP A 165 22.49 -2.88 -9.70
N ALA A 166 23.22 -1.83 -10.06
CA ALA A 166 22.72 -0.46 -10.00
C ALA A 166 21.56 -0.26 -10.98
N GLN A 167 20.48 0.36 -10.51
CA GLN A 167 19.31 0.69 -11.32
C GLN A 167 19.18 2.20 -11.44
N VAL A 168 19.48 2.73 -12.62
CA VAL A 168 19.48 4.19 -12.85
C VAL A 168 18.04 4.71 -12.88
N LEU A 169 17.76 5.72 -12.06
CA LEU A 169 16.53 6.50 -12.11
C LEU A 169 16.75 7.68 -13.06
N GLY A 170 16.01 7.72 -14.16
CA GLY A 170 16.16 8.76 -15.18
C GLY A 170 15.60 10.10 -14.72
N PRO A 171 16.14 11.23 -15.20
CA PRO A 171 15.50 12.52 -14.99
C PRO A 171 14.14 12.56 -15.71
N ASP A 172 13.17 13.25 -15.11
CA ASP A 172 11.91 13.51 -15.79
C ASP A 172 12.13 14.36 -17.07
N PRO A 173 11.18 14.40 -18.02
CA PRO A 173 11.37 15.11 -19.28
C PRO A 173 11.70 16.61 -19.12
N THR A 174 11.26 17.24 -18.03
CA THR A 174 11.50 18.66 -17.76
C THR A 174 12.89 18.92 -17.18
N SER A 175 13.45 17.92 -16.51
CA SER A 175 14.76 17.95 -15.85
C SER A 175 15.87 17.40 -16.74
N ALA A 176 15.55 16.62 -17.77
CA ALA A 176 16.51 15.90 -18.60
C ALA A 176 17.64 16.79 -19.16
N TYR A 177 17.29 17.93 -19.76
CA TYR A 177 18.29 18.87 -20.30
C TYR A 177 19.28 19.34 -19.22
N TYR A 178 18.78 19.73 -18.06
CA TYR A 178 19.60 20.26 -16.97
C TYR A 178 20.37 19.17 -16.23
N ALA A 179 19.79 17.97 -16.09
CA ALA A 179 20.47 16.82 -15.52
C ALA A 179 21.68 16.42 -16.37
N THR A 180 21.56 16.41 -17.71
CA THR A 180 22.70 16.20 -18.60
C THR A 180 23.69 17.35 -18.51
N LYS A 181 23.22 18.60 -18.49
CA LYS A 181 24.09 19.79 -18.47
C LYS A 181 24.93 19.88 -17.19
N PHE A 182 24.34 19.54 -16.04
CA PHE A 182 24.96 19.64 -14.73
C PHE A 182 25.41 18.28 -14.18
N HIS A 183 25.60 17.28 -15.06
CA HIS A 183 25.94 15.90 -14.68
C HIS A 183 27.16 15.82 -13.76
N GLU A 184 28.16 16.68 -13.94
CA GLU A 184 29.36 16.71 -13.07
C GLU A 184 29.08 17.17 -11.63
N ILE A 185 27.94 17.83 -11.38
CA ILE A 185 27.55 18.34 -10.06
C ILE A 185 26.47 17.45 -9.46
N VAL A 186 25.40 17.23 -10.21
CA VAL A 186 24.27 16.44 -9.73
C VAL A 186 24.60 14.97 -9.89
N GLY A 187 25.03 14.54 -11.05
CA GLY A 187 25.29 13.14 -11.34
C GLY A 187 24.02 12.31 -11.44
N ASN A 188 24.21 10.99 -11.58
CA ASN A 188 23.12 10.03 -11.70
C ASN A 188 22.50 9.72 -10.34
N VAL A 189 21.24 9.30 -10.35
CA VAL A 189 20.55 8.73 -9.20
C VAL A 189 20.36 7.25 -9.45
N CYS A 190 20.76 6.41 -8.51
CA CYS A 190 20.70 4.96 -8.68
C CYS A 190 20.08 4.29 -7.46
N ALA A 191 19.29 3.25 -7.71
CA ALA A 191 18.70 2.41 -6.70
C ALA A 191 19.40 1.05 -6.62
N PHE A 192 19.50 0.53 -5.39
CA PHE A 192 20.06 -0.79 -5.09
C PHE A 192 19.12 -1.52 -4.14
N VAL A 193 18.83 -2.78 -4.46
CA VAL A 193 18.12 -3.69 -3.56
C VAL A 193 19.15 -4.35 -2.66
N THR A 194 19.27 -3.87 -1.42
CA THR A 194 20.37 -4.26 -0.52
C THR A 194 20.06 -5.51 0.29
N GLY A 195 18.79 -5.86 0.44
CA GLY A 195 18.36 -7.09 1.09
C GLY A 195 16.84 -7.19 1.14
N SER A 196 16.35 -8.36 1.53
CA SER A 196 14.94 -8.60 1.80
C SER A 196 14.78 -9.41 3.08
N GLU A 197 13.67 -9.18 3.76
CA GLU A 197 13.30 -9.91 4.97
C GLU A 197 11.88 -10.45 4.80
N SER A 198 11.74 -11.76 4.96
CA SER A 198 10.44 -12.42 4.98
C SER A 198 9.85 -12.35 6.38
N PRO A 199 8.55 -12.01 6.52
CA PRO A 199 7.92 -11.84 7.81
C PRO A 199 7.58 -13.21 8.41
N GLN A 200 7.36 -13.25 9.71
CA GLN A 200 6.63 -14.37 10.27
C GLN A 200 5.17 -14.32 9.79
N ALA A 201 4.58 -15.49 9.51
CA ALA A 201 3.16 -15.57 9.23
C ALA A 201 2.36 -15.07 10.46
N PRO A 202 1.32 -14.24 10.28
CA PRO A 202 0.56 -13.66 11.40
C PRO A 202 -0.30 -14.70 12.13
N ALA A 203 -0.44 -15.90 11.56
CA ALA A 203 -1.20 -16.98 12.15
C ALA A 203 -0.57 -18.34 11.82
N GLU A 204 -0.52 -19.21 12.82
CA GLU A 204 -0.08 -20.60 12.72
C GLU A 204 -1.18 -21.49 13.32
N PHE A 205 -1.50 -22.61 12.67
CA PHE A 205 -2.66 -23.42 13.06
C PHE A 205 -2.26 -24.78 13.60
N GLN A 206 -2.30 -24.89 14.94
CA GLN A 206 -1.88 -26.07 15.71
C GLN A 206 -2.61 -27.36 15.29
N SER A 207 -3.81 -27.24 14.72
CA SER A 207 -4.52 -28.37 14.11
C SER A 207 -5.31 -27.89 12.89
N ARG A 208 -5.33 -28.73 11.84
CA ARG A 208 -6.10 -28.49 10.62
C ARG A 208 -7.57 -28.80 10.89
N SER A 209 -8.28 -27.87 11.53
CA SER A 209 -9.74 -27.93 11.70
C SER A 209 -10.40 -26.92 10.74
N GLY A 210 -11.39 -27.38 9.97
CA GLY A 210 -12.02 -26.60 8.90
C GLY A 210 -11.83 -27.25 7.53
N ASN A 211 -12.87 -27.17 6.71
CA ASN A 211 -12.90 -27.80 5.38
C ASN A 211 -12.38 -26.87 4.28
N VAL A 212 -12.19 -25.59 4.59
CA VAL A 212 -11.80 -24.55 3.63
C VAL A 212 -10.63 -23.76 4.17
N LEU A 213 -9.60 -23.64 3.36
CA LEU A 213 -8.38 -22.90 3.66
C LEU A 213 -8.29 -21.71 2.73
N LEU A 214 -8.05 -20.54 3.29
CA LEU A 214 -7.81 -19.33 2.54
C LEU A 214 -6.30 -19.10 2.42
N ASP A 215 -5.77 -19.16 1.20
CA ASP A 215 -4.37 -18.84 0.92
C ASP A 215 -4.16 -17.32 0.97
N LEU A 216 -3.30 -16.86 1.86
CA LEU A 216 -2.94 -15.46 2.04
C LEU A 216 -1.42 -15.28 1.99
N ARG A 217 -0.95 -14.03 1.96
CA ARG A 217 0.49 -13.72 1.96
C ARG A 217 0.75 -12.51 2.85
N GLN A 218 1.53 -12.70 3.91
CA GLN A 218 1.97 -11.59 4.75
C GLN A 218 3.13 -10.91 4.03
N PRO A 219 3.06 -9.62 3.67
CA PRO A 219 4.11 -8.96 2.89
C PRO A 219 5.40 -8.85 3.70
N GLY A 220 6.53 -9.01 3.02
CA GLY A 220 7.86 -8.81 3.59
C GLY A 220 8.34 -7.39 3.41
N THR A 221 9.56 -7.13 3.85
CA THR A 221 10.23 -5.85 3.63
C THR A 221 11.40 -6.05 2.68
N VAL A 222 11.70 -5.01 1.90
CA VAL A 222 12.91 -4.93 1.08
C VAL A 222 13.66 -3.67 1.45
N SER A 223 14.94 -3.81 1.76
CA SER A 223 15.84 -2.69 1.99
C SER A 223 16.29 -2.15 0.65
N ILE A 224 16.02 -0.87 0.42
CA ILE A 224 16.44 -0.18 -0.81
C ILE A 224 17.35 0.97 -0.39
N LYS A 225 18.49 1.05 -1.07
CA LYS A 225 19.44 2.16 -0.94
C LYS A 225 19.40 2.96 -2.22
N LEU A 226 19.30 4.28 -2.11
CA LEU A 226 19.52 5.20 -3.20
C LEU A 226 20.87 5.88 -3.02
N SER A 227 21.64 5.96 -4.10
CA SER A 227 22.85 6.78 -4.16
C SER A 227 22.70 7.87 -5.22
N ALA A 228 23.45 8.95 -5.03
CA ALA A 228 23.64 9.94 -6.06
C ALA A 228 25.08 10.48 -6.04
N GLY A 229 25.65 10.73 -7.22
CA GLY A 229 26.98 11.30 -7.32
C GLY A 229 27.45 11.47 -8.75
N PRO A 230 28.50 12.28 -8.95
CA PRO A 230 28.98 12.73 -10.27
C PRO A 230 29.64 11.62 -11.12
N ALA A 231 29.80 10.41 -10.58
CA ALA A 231 30.38 9.29 -11.29
C ALA A 231 29.30 8.45 -12.00
N ASP A 232 29.59 8.02 -13.22
CA ASP A 232 28.74 7.14 -14.02
C ASP A 232 28.53 5.75 -13.40
N ASP A 233 29.24 5.43 -12.32
CA ASP A 233 29.26 4.09 -11.73
C ASP A 233 28.25 3.87 -10.60
N CYS A 234 27.37 4.83 -10.34
CA CYS A 234 26.38 4.77 -9.26
C CYS A 234 26.99 4.55 -7.85
N LYS A 235 28.31 4.72 -7.67
CA LYS A 235 28.99 4.60 -6.37
C LYS A 235 29.05 5.92 -5.61
N GLY A 236 28.10 6.81 -5.90
CA GLY A 236 27.96 8.08 -5.22
C GLY A 236 27.57 7.94 -3.75
N ASN A 237 27.33 9.09 -3.12
CA ASN A 237 26.93 9.17 -1.73
C ASN A 237 25.55 8.54 -1.54
N GLU A 238 25.37 7.83 -0.43
CA GLU A 238 24.06 7.33 -0.01
C GLU A 238 23.17 8.54 0.30
N ILE A 239 22.08 8.69 -0.47
CA ILE A 239 21.11 9.78 -0.28
C ILE A 239 19.89 9.34 0.51
N TRP A 240 19.60 8.04 0.51
CA TRP A 240 18.45 7.46 1.20
C TRP A 240 18.65 5.96 1.38
N ASN A 241 18.19 5.43 2.50
CA ASN A 241 18.23 4.01 2.80
C ASN A 241 17.07 3.69 3.74
N SER A 242 16.13 2.89 3.27
CA SER A 242 15.00 2.49 4.08
C SER A 242 14.44 1.15 3.62
N GLN A 243 13.51 0.63 4.41
CA GLN A 243 12.74 -0.54 4.08
C GLN A 243 11.38 -0.15 3.50
N VAL A 244 10.95 -0.87 2.47
CA VAL A 244 9.60 -0.75 1.92
C VAL A 244 8.90 -2.11 1.95
N THR A 245 7.61 -2.09 2.26
CA THR A 245 6.80 -3.32 2.36
C THR A 245 6.40 -3.80 0.98
N VAL A 246 6.75 -5.04 0.62
CA VAL A 246 6.48 -5.63 -0.69
C VAL A 246 5.85 -7.01 -0.58
N ALA A 247 4.86 -7.26 -1.43
CA ALA A 247 4.04 -8.47 -1.33
C ALA A 247 4.84 -9.72 -1.73
N GLN A 248 5.64 -9.68 -2.79
CA GLN A 248 6.30 -10.86 -3.37
C GLN A 248 7.39 -11.48 -2.49
N PHE A 249 7.97 -10.75 -1.53
CA PHE A 249 8.90 -11.31 -0.53
C PHE A 249 8.21 -11.76 0.76
N GLY A 250 6.88 -11.72 0.73
CA GLY A 250 6.05 -12.15 1.82
C GLY A 250 6.03 -13.65 2.05
N THR A 251 5.64 -14.03 3.26
CA THR A 251 5.46 -15.42 3.66
C THR A 251 4.03 -15.86 3.33
N PRO A 252 3.83 -16.84 2.44
CA PRO A 252 2.51 -17.41 2.21
C PRO A 252 2.04 -18.16 3.47
N TYR A 253 0.77 -18.02 3.80
CA TYR A 253 0.16 -18.74 4.91
C TYR A 253 -1.29 -19.09 4.59
N GLN A 254 -1.88 -19.98 5.38
CA GLN A 254 -3.25 -20.43 5.21
C GLN A 254 -4.07 -20.08 6.44
N LEU A 255 -5.25 -19.53 6.22
CA LEU A 255 -6.21 -19.21 7.27
C LEU A 255 -7.41 -20.17 7.14
N PRO A 256 -7.64 -21.09 8.10
CA PRO A 256 -8.81 -21.95 8.06
C PRO A 256 -10.07 -21.14 8.31
N ILE A 257 -11.05 -21.35 7.44
CA ILE A 257 -12.43 -20.90 7.66
C ILE A 257 -13.11 -22.04 8.44
N PRO A 258 -13.58 -21.77 9.66
CA PRO A 258 -14.16 -22.84 10.46
C PRO A 258 -15.47 -23.29 9.81
N ALA A 259 -15.73 -24.60 9.84
CA ALA A 259 -16.99 -25.14 9.35
C ALA A 259 -18.16 -24.53 10.13
N ALA A 260 -19.31 -24.35 9.48
CA ALA A 260 -20.48 -23.82 10.14
C ALA A 260 -20.96 -24.77 11.26
N ALA A 261 -21.17 -24.22 12.46
CA ALA A 261 -21.71 -24.96 13.58
C ALA A 261 -23.13 -25.47 13.28
N VAL A 262 -23.46 -26.67 13.79
CA VAL A 262 -24.81 -27.24 13.65
C VAL A 262 -25.85 -26.44 14.45
N PHE A 263 -25.42 -25.78 15.53
CA PHE A 263 -26.26 -24.95 16.39
C PHE A 263 -25.53 -23.68 16.82
N GLY A 264 -26.26 -22.58 16.98
CA GLY A 264 -25.71 -21.29 17.41
C GLY A 264 -25.36 -20.34 16.27
N LYS A 265 -24.87 -19.15 16.61
CA LYS A 265 -24.36 -18.17 15.65
C LYS A 265 -22.86 -18.36 15.48
N GLN A 266 -22.37 -18.32 14.24
CA GLN A 266 -20.94 -18.26 13.94
C GLN A 266 -20.68 -17.16 12.92
N GLN A 267 -19.62 -16.39 13.14
CA GLN A 267 -19.14 -15.39 12.20
C GLN A 267 -17.64 -15.51 12.04
N PHE A 268 -17.19 -15.51 10.79
CA PHE A 268 -15.80 -15.39 10.41
C PHE A 268 -15.66 -14.16 9.52
N ALA A 269 -14.85 -13.19 9.93
CA ALA A 269 -14.59 -12.01 9.12
C ALA A 269 -13.09 -11.72 9.07
N ILE A 270 -12.60 -11.34 7.89
CA ILE A 270 -11.24 -10.86 7.69
C ILE A 270 -11.22 -9.60 6.86
N SER A 271 -10.21 -8.77 7.13
CA SER A 271 -9.86 -7.61 6.32
C SER A 271 -8.38 -7.70 5.94
N ILE A 272 -8.09 -7.44 4.67
CA ILE A 272 -6.76 -7.56 4.08
C ILE A 272 -6.38 -6.20 3.50
N ALA A 273 -5.14 -5.75 3.77
CA ALA A 273 -4.59 -4.54 3.18
C ALA A 273 -4.24 -4.76 1.71
N GLU A 274 -4.08 -3.69 0.93
CA GLU A 274 -3.63 -3.81 -0.46
C GLU A 274 -2.28 -4.57 -0.58
N SER A 275 -1.39 -4.43 0.40
CA SER A 275 -0.13 -5.18 0.44
C SER A 275 -0.30 -6.70 0.62
N GLY A 276 -1.50 -7.18 0.96
CA GLY A 276 -1.79 -8.57 1.33
C GLY A 276 -1.74 -8.84 2.83
N ALA A 277 -1.30 -7.87 3.63
CA ALA A 277 -1.22 -8.04 5.09
C ALA A 277 -2.62 -8.25 5.69
N LEU A 278 -2.72 -9.18 6.64
CA LEU A 278 -3.93 -9.35 7.44
C LEU A 278 -4.09 -8.13 8.34
N LYS A 279 -5.17 -7.36 8.18
CA LYS A 279 -5.48 -6.21 9.05
C LYS A 279 -6.27 -6.66 10.27
N SER A 280 -7.26 -7.52 10.07
CA SER A 280 -8.05 -8.10 11.14
C SER A 280 -8.53 -9.50 10.77
N VAL A 281 -8.68 -10.33 11.80
CA VAL A 281 -9.39 -11.60 11.75
C VAL A 281 -10.33 -11.66 12.94
N GLN A 282 -11.57 -12.06 12.69
CA GLN A 282 -12.61 -12.16 13.70
C GLN A 282 -13.23 -13.55 13.61
N TYR A 283 -13.21 -14.26 14.74
CA TYR A 283 -13.96 -15.49 14.95
C TYR A 283 -14.95 -15.24 16.07
N VAL A 284 -16.25 -15.32 15.76
CA VAL A 284 -17.33 -15.26 16.76
C VAL A 284 -18.04 -16.59 16.74
N SER A 285 -18.19 -17.21 17.91
CA SER A 285 -19.03 -18.38 18.11
C SER A 285 -19.91 -18.12 19.33
N ASN A 286 -21.22 -18.06 19.11
CA ASN A 286 -22.22 -17.83 20.14
C ASN A 286 -23.03 -19.10 20.33
N THR A 287 -22.63 -19.90 21.32
CA THR A 287 -23.34 -21.12 21.73
C THR A 287 -24.50 -20.76 22.65
N GLY A 288 -25.53 -20.09 22.13
CA GLY A 288 -26.90 -20.06 22.67
C GLY A 288 -27.20 -19.61 24.11
N ALA A 289 -26.21 -19.24 24.95
CA ALA A 289 -26.45 -18.91 26.35
C ALA A 289 -25.67 -17.65 26.79
N GLY A 290 -26.24 -16.47 26.50
CA GLY A 290 -25.91 -15.21 27.16
C GLY A 290 -24.84 -14.33 26.49
N GLN A 291 -25.24 -13.10 26.19
CA GLN A 291 -24.44 -11.91 25.80
C GLN A 291 -24.09 -11.75 24.31
N VAL A 292 -24.77 -10.80 23.68
CA VAL A 292 -24.47 -10.24 22.35
C VAL A 292 -23.74 -8.92 22.59
N LEU A 293 -22.47 -8.83 22.19
CA LEU A 293 -21.60 -7.65 22.30
C LEU A 293 -20.99 -7.30 20.93
N ASN A 294 -20.58 -6.04 20.79
CA ASN A 294 -20.07 -5.44 19.55
C ASN A 294 -18.56 -5.68 19.33
N LEU A 295 -18.16 -6.01 18.09
CA LEU A 295 -16.76 -6.09 17.61
C LEU A 295 -16.58 -5.77 16.11
N GLY A 296 -17.61 -5.96 15.29
CA GLY A 296 -17.55 -5.98 13.82
C GLY A 296 -17.50 -4.62 13.13
N ASN A 297 -18.65 -3.95 12.92
CA ASN A 297 -18.85 -2.92 11.88
C ASN A 297 -17.81 -1.79 11.76
N GLU A 298 -17.08 -1.46 12.83
CA GLU A 298 -15.92 -0.56 12.75
C GLU A 298 -15.00 -0.93 11.59
N THR A 299 -14.81 -2.23 11.39
CA THR A 299 -13.89 -2.77 10.40
C THR A 299 -14.33 -2.55 8.95
N LEU A 300 -15.61 -2.28 8.69
CA LEU A 300 -16.09 -1.95 7.33
C LEU A 300 -15.99 -0.44 7.02
N ALA A 301 -16.07 0.44 8.02
CA ALA A 301 -15.74 1.86 7.84
C ALA A 301 -14.24 2.07 7.52
N ALA A 302 -13.39 1.19 8.07
CA ALA A 302 -11.96 1.11 7.78
C ALA A 302 -11.61 0.61 6.35
N LEU A 303 -12.61 0.33 5.49
CA LEU A 303 -12.42 -0.22 4.13
C LEU A 303 -12.88 0.69 2.98
N GLN A 304 -13.59 1.80 3.23
CA GLN A 304 -13.79 2.82 2.20
C GLN A 304 -12.43 3.48 1.92
N GLY A 305 -11.83 3.15 0.77
CA GLY A 305 -10.47 3.51 0.37
C GLY A 305 -10.17 5.02 0.37
N ASP A 306 -8.91 5.35 0.08
CA ASP A 306 -8.44 6.72 0.19
C ASP A 306 -9.25 7.68 -0.69
N THR A 307 -9.89 8.65 -0.05
CA THR A 307 -10.73 9.64 -0.72
C THR A 307 -9.86 10.57 -1.57
N THR A 308 -10.42 11.18 -2.62
CA THR A 308 -9.75 12.24 -3.41
C THR A 308 -9.14 13.34 -2.53
N VAL A 309 -9.69 13.55 -1.34
CA VAL A 309 -9.17 14.48 -0.32
C VAL A 309 -7.81 14.05 0.23
N GLN A 310 -7.58 12.76 0.47
CA GLN A 310 -6.27 12.26 0.92
C GLN A 310 -5.21 12.41 -0.18
N LYS A 311 -5.54 12.08 -1.44
CA LYS A 311 -4.63 12.31 -2.57
C LYS A 311 -4.26 13.79 -2.73
N LEU A 312 -5.22 14.69 -2.56
CA LEU A 312 -4.95 16.12 -2.61
C LEU A 312 -4.07 16.59 -1.44
N ALA A 313 -4.27 16.03 -0.24
CA ALA A 313 -3.43 16.30 0.91
C ALA A 313 -1.99 15.81 0.70
N GLU A 314 -1.78 14.65 0.07
CA GLU A 314 -0.46 14.14 -0.30
C GLU A 314 0.25 15.05 -1.30
N VAL A 315 -0.43 15.44 -2.39
CA VAL A 315 0.14 16.37 -3.39
C VAL A 315 0.51 17.71 -2.75
N ARG A 316 -0.33 18.20 -1.83
CA ARG A 316 -0.03 19.43 -1.09
C ARG A 316 1.16 19.27 -0.16
N ALA A 317 1.23 18.17 0.58
CA ALA A 317 2.36 17.87 1.46
C ALA A 317 3.67 17.77 0.67
N GLU A 318 3.64 17.21 -0.55
CA GLU A 318 4.79 17.16 -1.45
C GLU A 318 5.22 18.57 -1.91
N ALA A 319 4.27 19.41 -2.34
CA ALA A 319 4.57 20.78 -2.74
C ALA A 319 5.18 21.59 -1.58
N ASP A 320 4.65 21.42 -0.37
CA ASP A 320 5.18 22.07 0.84
C ASP A 320 6.59 21.57 1.17
N LEU A 321 6.87 20.28 1.01
CA LEU A 321 8.21 19.71 1.20
C LEU A 321 9.22 20.31 0.22
N ILE A 322 8.87 20.41 -1.06
CA ILE A 322 9.73 21.03 -2.09
C ILE A 322 10.00 22.50 -1.73
N ALA A 323 8.97 23.24 -1.33
CA ALA A 323 9.12 24.63 -0.93
C ALA A 323 10.05 24.78 0.29
N GLN A 324 9.94 23.88 1.28
CA GLN A 324 10.84 23.85 2.42
C GLN A 324 12.29 23.55 2.02
N GLN A 325 12.49 22.60 1.10
CA GLN A 325 13.82 22.29 0.57
C GLN A 325 14.44 23.46 -0.18
N GLN A 326 13.67 24.12 -1.05
CA GLN A 326 14.15 25.31 -1.78
C GLN A 326 14.54 26.44 -0.82
N ARG A 327 13.76 26.68 0.23
CA ARG A 327 14.10 27.67 1.27
C ARG A 327 15.37 27.30 2.01
N LEU A 328 15.51 26.04 2.41
CA LEU A 328 16.68 25.57 3.12
C LEU A 328 17.95 25.67 2.27
N VAL A 329 17.90 25.20 1.02
CA VAL A 329 19.02 25.30 0.09
C VAL A 329 19.37 26.76 -0.19
N GLY A 330 18.37 27.62 -0.41
CA GLY A 330 18.58 29.06 -0.56
C GLY A 330 19.24 29.68 0.67
N CYS A 331 18.80 29.31 1.87
CA CYS A 331 19.40 29.76 3.14
C CYS A 331 20.84 29.29 3.32
N LEU A 332 21.17 28.04 2.94
CA LEU A 332 22.53 27.53 3.00
C LEU A 332 23.45 28.22 1.97
N ALA A 333 22.92 28.53 0.78
CA ALA A 333 23.67 29.23 -0.28
C ALA A 333 23.92 30.72 0.04
N ASP A 334 22.92 31.41 0.59
CA ASP A 334 23.06 32.77 1.09
C ASP A 334 22.38 32.95 2.45
N PRO A 335 23.14 32.79 3.56
CA PRO A 335 22.61 32.92 4.92
C PRO A 335 21.92 34.26 5.20
N THR A 336 22.24 35.31 4.44
CA THR A 336 21.63 36.64 4.62
C THR A 336 20.18 36.71 4.15
N THR A 337 19.73 35.75 3.34
CA THR A 337 18.36 35.67 2.82
C THR A 337 17.45 34.78 3.68
N CYS A 338 18.01 34.11 4.68
CA CYS A 338 17.28 33.22 5.58
C CYS A 338 16.37 34.01 6.52
N LYS A 339 15.05 33.85 6.37
CA LYS A 339 14.01 34.47 7.22
C LYS A 339 13.10 33.42 7.79
#